data_AF-R6CSN0-F1
#
_entry.id   AF-R6CSN0-F1
#
_cell.length_a   1.000
_cell.length_b   1.000
_cell.length_c   1.000
_cell.angle_alpha   90.00
_cell.angle_beta   90.00
_cell.angle_gamma   90.00
#
_symmetry.space_group_name_H-M   'P 1'
#
loop_
_entity.id
_entity.type
_entity.pdbx_description
1 polymer ?
#
loop_
_entity_poly.entity_id
_entity_poly.type
_entity_poly.pdbx_seq_one_letter_code
_entity_poly.pdbx_strand_id
1 'polypeptide(L)'
;MDKMKKQKYCVLMVAAGCLISLLLMIQDGEKEVLRDGRYIYRNEAGKGEQTVWLSAESEDGKLAETELRIQENRYSEAELSVLYEKLLKELPEIVLGDNASWDRVSEDLYLPERMSAYPFTLTWSSDNPQILSESGTLLRQSSVSVSLTLTVSYYSFERVVNFPVTVAEKPPEYEEVVERTAEQAEEASRGENVITLPEEINGEKVVWKTKRKGGNLWAAGLGTGAALFYWFGTEWQQKKEREKKIAVMEEEYPAIVNKLTLYLGAGLSIGNSWKKIAEKGYGKNPVYEEMLYASREIEGGVSEAAAFENFGKRVGQKHYVKLTALLTQSLQKGNTQLFNTLRQEVTALSEERSAASRRKGEEASTRLLFPMMLMLAMTMVLIMYPAFLAF
;
A
#
# COMPACT_ATOMS: atom_id res chain seq x y z
N MET A 1 -27.07 24.38 70.37
CA MET A 1 -27.87 23.31 69.74
C MET A 1 -27.05 22.34 68.86
N ASP A 2 -25.75 22.58 68.66
CA ASP A 2 -24.91 21.85 67.69
C ASP A 2 -24.19 20.60 68.28
N LYS A 3 -23.87 20.63 69.58
CA LYS A 3 -23.16 19.55 70.29
C LYS A 3 -23.98 18.25 70.41
N MET A 4 -25.29 18.38 70.66
CA MET A 4 -26.20 17.23 70.77
C MET A 4 -26.47 16.54 69.42
N LYS A 5 -26.40 17.27 68.30
CA LYS A 5 -26.51 16.67 66.97
C LYS A 5 -25.27 15.84 66.63
N LYS A 6 -24.06 16.35 66.90
CA LYS A 6 -22.80 15.59 66.71
C LYS A 6 -22.74 14.30 67.54
N GLN A 7 -23.17 14.33 68.80
CA GLN A 7 -23.20 13.13 69.65
C GLN A 7 -24.17 12.07 69.11
N LYS A 8 -25.35 12.47 68.61
CA LYS A 8 -26.30 11.54 67.97
C LYS A 8 -25.72 10.89 66.73
N TYR A 9 -25.02 11.63 65.87
CA TYR A 9 -24.37 11.06 64.67
C TYR A 9 -23.22 10.10 65.01
N CYS A 10 -22.43 10.36 66.06
CA CYS A 10 -21.39 9.42 66.50
C CYS A 10 -22.00 8.10 67.01
N VAL A 11 -23.04 8.16 67.86
CA VAL A 11 -23.70 6.94 68.36
C VAL A 11 -24.34 6.17 67.20
N LEU A 12 -24.91 6.86 66.21
CA LEU A 12 -25.53 6.23 65.05
C LEU A 12 -24.49 5.59 64.11
N MET A 13 -23.31 6.20 63.95
CA MET A 13 -22.19 5.59 63.22
C MET A 13 -21.63 4.36 63.93
N VAL A 14 -21.48 4.40 65.25
CA VAL A 14 -21.02 3.22 66.03
C VAL A 14 -22.08 2.11 65.97
N ALA A 15 -23.36 2.45 66.13
CA ALA A 15 -24.44 1.49 66.00
C ALA A 15 -24.50 0.88 64.59
N ALA A 16 -24.36 1.68 63.53
CA ALA A 16 -24.29 1.19 62.15
C ALA A 16 -23.05 0.31 61.92
N GLY A 17 -21.90 0.68 62.49
CA GLY A 17 -20.69 -0.14 62.44
C GLY A 17 -20.86 -1.48 63.15
N CYS A 18 -21.49 -1.49 64.34
CA CYS A 18 -21.84 -2.73 65.04
C CYS A 18 -22.87 -3.56 64.25
N LEU A 19 -23.84 -2.92 63.60
CA LEU A 19 -24.88 -3.61 62.83
C LEU A 19 -24.30 -4.20 61.54
N ILE A 20 -23.41 -3.49 60.84
CA ILE A 20 -22.66 -4.00 59.68
C ILE A 20 -21.72 -5.13 60.12
N SER A 21 -21.02 -4.99 61.24
CA SER A 21 -20.19 -6.05 61.79
C SER A 21 -21.01 -7.28 62.16
N LEU A 22 -22.20 -7.11 62.74
CA LEU A 22 -23.13 -8.20 63.04
C LEU A 22 -23.65 -8.86 61.77
N LEU A 23 -23.97 -8.07 60.73
CA LEU A 23 -24.43 -8.57 59.43
C LEU A 23 -23.32 -9.35 58.70
N LEU A 24 -22.08 -8.88 58.75
CA LEU A 24 -20.92 -9.59 58.21
C LEU A 24 -20.68 -10.91 58.97
N MET A 25 -20.82 -10.92 60.31
CA MET A 25 -20.73 -12.17 61.08
C MET A 25 -21.86 -13.17 60.79
N ILE A 26 -23.05 -12.69 60.39
CA ILE A 26 -24.16 -13.56 59.97
C ILE A 26 -23.94 -14.08 58.54
N GLN A 27 -23.24 -13.31 57.68
CA GLN A 27 -22.89 -13.71 56.33
C GLN A 27 -21.71 -14.71 56.28
N ASP A 28 -20.76 -14.57 57.22
CA ASP A 28 -19.72 -15.54 57.55
C ASP A 28 -20.26 -16.68 58.45
N GLY A 29 -21.53 -17.04 58.28
CA GLY A 29 -22.01 -18.35 58.70
C GLY A 29 -21.28 -19.39 57.86
N GLU A 30 -20.10 -19.80 58.30
CA GLU A 30 -19.31 -20.88 57.70
C GLU A 30 -20.25 -22.06 57.50
N LYS A 31 -20.61 -22.36 56.25
CA LYS A 31 -21.13 -23.68 55.91
C LYS A 31 -20.09 -24.65 56.42
N GLU A 32 -20.43 -25.44 57.43
CA GLU A 32 -19.53 -26.40 58.04
C GLU A 32 -18.98 -27.34 56.93
N VAL A 33 -17.77 -27.01 56.43
CA VAL A 33 -17.14 -27.72 55.32
C VAL A 33 -16.61 -29.07 55.80
N LEU A 34 -16.22 -29.14 57.08
CA LEU A 34 -15.78 -30.32 57.79
C LEU A 34 -16.99 -31.04 58.41
N ARG A 35 -17.41 -32.17 57.82
CA ARG A 35 -18.48 -33.01 58.35
C ARG A 35 -17.93 -34.05 59.33
N ASP A 36 -18.65 -34.24 60.43
CA ASP A 36 -18.33 -35.20 61.49
C ASP A 36 -16.90 -35.07 62.04
N GLY A 37 -16.32 -33.86 61.98
CA GLY A 37 -14.96 -33.56 62.43
C GLY A 37 -13.84 -34.23 61.64
N ARG A 38 -14.13 -34.90 60.51
CA ARG A 38 -13.16 -35.74 59.78
C ARG A 38 -13.21 -35.66 58.26
N TYR A 39 -14.35 -35.29 57.67
CA TYR A 39 -14.55 -35.40 56.23
C TYR A 39 -14.79 -34.05 55.57
N ILE A 40 -14.12 -33.77 54.46
CA ILE A 40 -14.37 -32.62 53.60
C ILE A 40 -14.68 -33.15 52.20
N TYR A 41 -15.84 -32.80 51.65
CA TYR A 41 -16.18 -33.16 50.27
C TYR A 41 -15.40 -32.29 49.29
N ARG A 42 -14.78 -32.91 48.28
CA ARG A 42 -14.14 -32.19 47.16
C ARG A 42 -15.20 -31.50 46.31
N ASN A 43 -14.85 -30.38 45.68
CA ASN A 43 -15.64 -29.82 44.58
C ASN A 43 -15.86 -30.86 43.48
N GLU A 44 -16.99 -30.80 42.77
CA GLU A 44 -17.20 -31.61 41.56
C GLU A 44 -16.16 -31.24 40.47
N ALA A 45 -15.88 -32.17 39.56
CA ALA A 45 -14.92 -31.97 38.48
C ALA A 45 -15.29 -30.74 37.62
N GLY A 46 -14.31 -29.86 37.33
CA GLY A 46 -14.49 -28.61 36.60
C GLY A 46 -14.86 -27.38 37.45
N LYS A 47 -15.00 -27.51 38.78
CA LYS A 47 -15.35 -26.39 39.69
C LYS A 47 -14.13 -25.77 40.40
N GLY A 48 -12.92 -26.24 40.12
CA GLY A 48 -11.68 -25.69 40.62
C GLY A 48 -11.36 -26.09 42.07
N GLU A 49 -10.19 -25.67 42.54
CA GLU A 49 -9.74 -25.95 43.90
C GLU A 49 -10.56 -25.21 44.96
N GLN A 50 -10.70 -25.81 46.13
CA GLN A 50 -11.26 -25.16 47.32
C GLN A 50 -10.19 -25.04 48.40
N THR A 51 -10.23 -23.95 49.15
CA THR A 51 -9.34 -23.71 50.28
C THR A 51 -10.14 -23.77 51.58
N VAL A 52 -9.68 -24.55 52.54
CA VAL A 52 -10.34 -24.72 53.84
C VAL A 52 -9.31 -24.46 54.95
N TRP A 53 -9.68 -23.63 55.92
CA TRP A 53 -8.90 -23.39 57.13
C TRP A 53 -9.32 -24.39 58.20
N LEU A 54 -8.35 -25.13 58.74
CA LEU A 54 -8.59 -26.20 59.71
C LEU A 54 -7.83 -25.92 61.01
N SER A 55 -8.46 -26.23 62.14
CA SER A 55 -7.83 -26.21 63.47
C SER A 55 -7.84 -27.62 64.04
N ALA A 56 -6.71 -28.06 64.57
CA ALA A 56 -6.55 -29.36 65.22
C ALA A 56 -6.03 -29.17 66.66
N GLU A 57 -6.68 -29.84 67.61
CA GLU A 57 -6.28 -29.86 69.02
C GLU A 57 -5.77 -31.26 69.40
N SER A 58 -4.57 -31.34 69.98
CA SER A 58 -4.03 -32.57 70.56
C SER A 58 -4.67 -32.86 71.93
N GLU A 59 -4.67 -34.11 72.40
CA GLU A 59 -5.15 -34.48 73.76
C GLU A 59 -4.46 -33.68 74.88
N ASP A 60 -3.22 -33.22 74.66
CA ASP A 60 -2.47 -32.35 75.58
C ASP A 60 -2.86 -30.85 75.50
N GLY A 61 -3.92 -30.50 74.76
CA GLY A 61 -4.42 -29.12 74.61
C GLY A 61 -3.60 -28.23 73.66
N LYS A 62 -2.76 -28.82 72.81
CA LYS A 62 -1.98 -28.08 71.80
C LYS A 62 -2.84 -27.80 70.57
N LEU A 63 -3.06 -26.54 70.25
CA LEU A 63 -3.79 -26.09 69.06
C LEU A 63 -2.83 -25.78 67.90
N ALA A 64 -3.17 -26.25 66.70
CA ALA A 64 -2.49 -25.91 65.46
C ALA A 64 -3.50 -25.61 64.35
N GLU A 65 -3.31 -24.50 63.65
CA GLU A 65 -4.13 -24.09 62.52
C GLU A 65 -3.37 -24.28 61.20
N THR A 66 -4.07 -24.72 60.15
CA THR A 66 -3.48 -24.94 58.83
C THR A 66 -4.46 -24.63 57.70
N GLU A 67 -3.94 -24.07 56.60
CA GLU A 67 -4.66 -23.90 55.36
C GLU A 67 -4.50 -25.16 54.51
N LEU A 68 -5.60 -25.83 54.17
CA LEU A 68 -5.59 -26.99 53.28
C LEU A 68 -6.24 -26.64 51.94
N ARG A 69 -5.46 -26.75 50.85
CA ARG A 69 -5.95 -26.64 49.48
C ARG A 69 -6.35 -28.00 48.95
N ILE A 70 -7.64 -28.16 48.68
CA ILE A 70 -8.23 -29.41 48.24
C ILE A 70 -8.57 -29.29 46.75
N GLN A 71 -7.84 -30.05 45.93
CA GLN A 71 -8.13 -30.18 44.50
C GLN A 71 -9.51 -30.82 44.28
N GLU A 72 -10.18 -30.44 43.19
CA GLU A 72 -11.48 -30.97 42.79
C GLU A 72 -11.49 -32.51 42.64
N ASN A 73 -12.69 -33.07 42.59
CA ASN A 73 -12.89 -34.48 42.32
C ASN A 73 -12.52 -34.80 40.87
N ARG A 74 -11.91 -35.97 40.64
CA ARG A 74 -11.66 -36.48 39.29
C ARG A 74 -12.79 -37.40 38.88
N TYR A 75 -13.11 -37.42 37.60
CA TYR A 75 -14.01 -38.44 37.07
C TYR A 75 -13.41 -39.82 37.30
N SER A 76 -14.26 -40.76 37.72
CA SER A 76 -13.90 -42.17 37.78
C SER A 76 -13.77 -42.75 36.36
N GLU A 77 -13.01 -43.84 36.21
CA GLU A 77 -12.87 -44.50 34.90
C GLU A 77 -14.21 -44.99 34.33
N ALA A 78 -15.16 -45.39 35.19
CA ALA A 78 -16.51 -45.77 34.78
C ALA A 78 -17.30 -44.58 34.20
N GLU A 79 -17.25 -43.42 34.84
CA GLU A 79 -17.88 -42.19 34.34
C GLU A 79 -17.24 -41.71 33.03
N LEU A 80 -15.90 -41.74 32.95
CA LEU A 80 -15.16 -41.41 31.73
C LEU A 80 -15.53 -42.34 30.58
N SER A 81 -15.71 -43.63 30.84
CA SER A 81 -16.15 -44.59 29.82
C SER A 81 -17.54 -44.24 29.28
N VAL A 82 -18.48 -43.85 30.15
CA VAL A 82 -19.82 -43.39 29.71
C VAL A 82 -19.76 -42.10 28.90
N LEU A 83 -18.93 -41.14 29.31
CA LEU A 83 -18.75 -39.88 28.58
C LEU A 83 -18.06 -40.07 27.23
N TYR A 84 -17.10 -40.99 27.15
CA TYR A 84 -16.40 -41.37 25.92
C TYR A 84 -17.36 -41.97 24.89
N GLU A 85 -18.25 -42.88 25.32
CA GLU A 85 -19.28 -43.46 24.45
C GLU A 85 -20.27 -42.42 23.91
N LYS A 86 -20.56 -41.36 24.71
CA LYS A 86 -21.37 -40.23 24.24
C LYS A 86 -20.62 -39.36 23.25
N LEU A 87 -19.36 -39.03 23.56
CA LEU A 87 -18.47 -38.29 22.67
C LEU A 87 -18.41 -38.94 21.29
N LEU A 88 -18.16 -40.26 21.22
CA LEU A 88 -18.04 -40.97 19.93
C LEU A 88 -19.34 -41.05 19.12
N LYS A 89 -20.50 -40.79 19.73
CA LYS A 89 -21.77 -40.71 19.01
C LYS A 89 -21.98 -39.35 18.36
N GLU A 90 -21.49 -38.28 18.99
CA GLU A 90 -21.69 -36.90 18.53
C GLU A 90 -20.54 -36.40 17.65
N LEU A 91 -19.31 -36.82 17.96
CA LEU A 91 -18.09 -36.35 17.31
C LEU A 91 -18.06 -36.60 15.78
N PRO A 92 -18.48 -37.76 15.24
CA PRO A 92 -18.35 -38.02 13.81
C PRO A 92 -19.14 -37.06 12.92
N GLU A 93 -20.32 -36.61 13.36
CA GLU A 93 -21.15 -35.64 12.64
C GLU A 93 -20.51 -34.25 12.64
N ILE A 94 -19.95 -33.86 13.80
CA ILE A 94 -19.23 -32.58 13.96
C ILE A 94 -17.97 -32.55 13.10
N VAL A 95 -17.23 -33.66 13.02
CA VAL A 95 -15.98 -33.74 12.26
C VAL A 95 -16.22 -33.68 10.76
N LEU A 96 -17.29 -34.32 10.29
CA LEU A 96 -17.61 -34.39 8.87
C LEU A 96 -17.96 -33.02 8.27
N GLY A 97 -18.58 -32.13 9.06
CA GLY A 97 -18.92 -30.77 8.64
C GLY A 97 -19.83 -30.76 7.41
N ASP A 98 -19.40 -30.08 6.35
CA ASP A 98 -20.15 -29.96 5.09
C ASP A 98 -19.97 -31.16 4.13
N ASN A 99 -19.15 -32.15 4.50
CA ASN A 99 -18.94 -33.34 3.67
C ASN A 99 -20.16 -34.28 3.75
N ALA A 100 -20.47 -34.94 2.63
CA ALA A 100 -21.63 -35.83 2.55
C ALA A 100 -21.43 -37.15 3.30
N SER A 101 -20.20 -37.68 3.36
CA SER A 101 -19.89 -38.95 4.00
C SER A 101 -18.38 -39.13 4.21
N TRP A 102 -18.00 -39.98 5.16
CA TRP A 102 -16.61 -40.38 5.40
C TRP A 102 -15.94 -41.09 4.21
N ASP A 103 -16.74 -41.71 3.34
CA ASP A 103 -16.26 -42.37 2.11
C ASP A 103 -16.10 -41.41 0.93
N ARG A 104 -16.41 -40.12 1.12
CA ARG A 104 -16.31 -39.10 0.07
C ARG A 104 -16.13 -37.71 0.67
N VAL A 105 -14.91 -37.44 1.13
CA VAL A 105 -14.50 -36.14 1.67
C VAL A 105 -13.87 -35.29 0.58
N SER A 106 -14.49 -34.18 0.23
CA SER A 106 -14.00 -33.24 -0.79
C SER A 106 -13.56 -31.90 -0.24
N GLU A 107 -13.96 -31.58 0.99
CA GLU A 107 -13.66 -30.34 1.72
C GLU A 107 -12.93 -30.64 3.03
N ASP A 108 -12.38 -29.60 3.65
CA ASP A 108 -11.70 -29.71 4.96
C ASP A 108 -12.62 -30.31 6.04
N LEU A 109 -12.02 -31.11 6.92
CA LEU A 109 -12.67 -31.67 8.10
C LEU A 109 -12.48 -30.75 9.31
N TYR A 110 -13.46 -30.75 10.22
CA TYR A 110 -13.34 -30.00 11.46
C TYR A 110 -12.82 -30.90 12.58
N LEU A 111 -11.55 -30.76 12.97
CA LEU A 111 -10.92 -31.58 14.00
C LEU A 111 -10.78 -30.79 15.33
N PRO A 112 -11.77 -30.84 16.24
CA PRO A 112 -11.69 -30.10 17.49
C PRO A 112 -10.65 -30.73 18.44
N GLU A 113 -9.89 -29.90 19.13
CA GLU A 113 -8.98 -30.33 20.21
C GLU A 113 -9.72 -30.50 21.55
N ARG A 114 -10.85 -29.80 21.74
CA ARG A 114 -11.69 -29.86 22.95
C ARG A 114 -13.15 -29.61 22.62
N MET A 115 -14.05 -30.21 23.39
CA MET A 115 -15.49 -29.95 23.33
C MET A 115 -15.98 -29.57 24.72
N SER A 116 -16.67 -28.43 24.85
CA SER A 116 -17.06 -27.87 26.16
C SER A 116 -17.96 -28.78 27.01
N ALA A 117 -18.68 -29.70 26.38
CA ALA A 117 -19.53 -30.68 27.05
C ALA A 117 -18.75 -31.85 27.67
N TYR A 118 -17.47 -32.02 27.36
CA TYR A 118 -16.67 -33.18 27.71
C TYR A 118 -15.33 -32.79 28.37
N PRO A 119 -14.83 -33.57 29.34
CA PRO A 119 -13.58 -33.27 30.03
C PRO A 119 -12.32 -33.69 29.26
N PHE A 120 -12.46 -34.24 28.06
CA PHE A 120 -11.37 -34.83 27.29
C PHE A 120 -10.54 -33.81 26.51
N THR A 121 -9.27 -34.14 26.31
CA THR A 121 -8.43 -33.57 25.26
C THR A 121 -8.42 -34.52 24.07
N LEU A 122 -8.65 -33.98 22.88
CA LEU A 122 -8.69 -34.69 21.61
C LEU A 122 -7.43 -34.34 20.83
N THR A 123 -6.70 -35.37 20.38
CA THR A 123 -5.50 -35.20 19.56
C THR A 123 -5.64 -36.06 18.32
N TRP A 124 -5.36 -35.48 17.16
CA TRP A 124 -5.55 -36.11 15.86
C TRP A 124 -4.20 -36.37 15.21
N SER A 125 -4.08 -37.51 14.52
CA SER A 125 -2.94 -37.81 13.67
C SER A 125 -3.40 -38.50 12.39
N SER A 126 -2.75 -38.18 11.28
CA SER A 126 -3.07 -38.73 9.96
C SER A 126 -1.96 -39.70 9.53
N ASP A 127 -2.32 -40.86 9.01
CA ASP A 127 -1.35 -41.79 8.41
C ASP A 127 -0.79 -41.27 7.07
N ASN A 128 -1.44 -40.26 6.47
CA ASN A 128 -0.97 -39.56 5.27
C ASN A 128 -1.21 -38.04 5.36
N PRO A 129 -0.36 -37.31 6.11
CA PRO A 129 -0.49 -35.87 6.33
C PRO A 129 -0.36 -35.01 5.06
N GLN A 130 0.15 -35.58 3.96
CA GLN A 130 0.30 -34.88 2.67
C GLN A 130 -1.01 -34.81 1.88
N ILE A 131 -1.99 -35.65 2.23
CA ILE A 131 -3.34 -35.65 1.64
C ILE A 131 -4.30 -34.92 2.58
N LEU A 132 -4.31 -35.31 3.86
CA LEU A 132 -5.18 -34.75 4.89
C LEU A 132 -4.37 -34.49 6.15
N SER A 133 -4.25 -33.23 6.55
CA SER A 133 -3.43 -32.82 7.69
C SER A 133 -4.06 -33.18 9.04
N GLU A 134 -3.25 -33.09 10.10
CA GLU A 134 -3.70 -33.28 11.49
C GLU A 134 -4.65 -32.17 11.98
N SER A 135 -4.72 -31.05 11.26
CA SER A 135 -5.67 -29.97 11.49
C SER A 135 -7.00 -30.15 10.73
N GLY A 136 -7.10 -31.19 9.89
CA GLY A 136 -8.28 -31.46 9.06
C GLY A 136 -8.25 -30.81 7.68
N THR A 137 -7.15 -30.16 7.30
CA THR A 137 -7.01 -29.49 6.00
C THR A 137 -6.72 -30.50 4.89
N LEU A 138 -7.49 -30.42 3.80
CA LEU A 138 -7.33 -31.25 2.63
C LEU A 138 -6.31 -30.62 1.68
N LEU A 139 -5.11 -31.19 1.64
CA LEU A 139 -3.98 -30.65 0.86
C LEU A 139 -3.94 -31.18 -0.57
N ARG A 140 -4.49 -32.38 -0.80
CA ARG A 140 -4.55 -33.00 -2.13
C ARG A 140 -5.80 -33.85 -2.28
N GLN A 141 -6.53 -33.64 -3.36
CA GLN A 141 -7.64 -34.49 -3.75
C GLN A 141 -7.13 -35.71 -4.54
N SER A 142 -7.50 -36.91 -4.09
CA SER A 142 -7.10 -38.20 -4.68
C SER A 142 -8.01 -39.31 -4.16
N SER A 143 -8.30 -40.35 -4.95
CA SER A 143 -9.19 -41.45 -4.55
C SER A 143 -8.47 -42.46 -3.63
N VAL A 144 -7.96 -41.94 -2.51
CA VAL A 144 -7.14 -42.66 -1.55
C VAL A 144 -7.83 -42.62 -0.19
N SER A 145 -7.82 -43.76 0.50
CA SER A 145 -8.25 -43.86 1.89
C SER A 145 -7.11 -43.45 2.81
N VAL A 146 -7.38 -42.54 3.72
CA VAL A 146 -6.50 -42.03 4.79
C VAL A 146 -7.09 -42.46 6.13
N SER A 147 -6.27 -42.97 7.05
CA SER A 147 -6.70 -43.31 8.40
C SER A 147 -6.41 -42.15 9.36
N LEU A 148 -7.46 -41.46 9.82
CA LEU A 148 -7.36 -40.48 10.90
C LEU A 148 -7.43 -41.18 12.26
N THR A 149 -6.40 -41.02 13.07
CA THR A 149 -6.32 -41.56 14.42
C THR A 149 -6.65 -40.46 15.43
N LEU A 150 -7.71 -40.66 16.20
CA LEU A 150 -8.08 -39.82 17.34
C LEU A 150 -7.58 -40.46 18.64
N THR A 151 -6.83 -39.70 19.42
CA THR A 151 -6.49 -40.02 20.81
C THR A 151 -7.31 -39.15 21.75
N VAL A 152 -8.15 -39.78 22.58
CA VAL A 152 -8.96 -39.15 23.62
C VAL A 152 -8.29 -39.36 24.97
N SER A 153 -7.91 -38.27 25.64
CA SER A 153 -7.15 -38.33 26.89
C SER A 153 -7.75 -37.50 28.03
N TYR A 154 -7.62 -38.02 29.26
CA TYR A 154 -7.88 -37.33 30.52
C TYR A 154 -7.00 -37.92 31.64
N TYR A 155 -5.93 -37.23 32.03
CA TYR A 155 -4.90 -37.74 32.94
C TYR A 155 -4.35 -39.12 32.50
N SER A 156 -4.63 -40.19 33.24
CA SER A 156 -4.21 -41.57 32.93
C SER A 156 -5.21 -42.33 32.07
N PHE A 157 -6.38 -41.75 31.78
CA PHE A 157 -7.35 -42.32 30.86
C PHE A 157 -6.95 -41.97 29.43
N GLU A 158 -6.77 -42.99 28.59
CA GLU A 158 -6.43 -42.85 27.18
C GLU A 158 -7.21 -43.89 26.36
N ARG A 159 -7.77 -43.44 25.24
CA ARG A 159 -8.46 -44.29 24.26
C ARG A 159 -8.09 -43.80 22.86
N VAL A 160 -7.95 -44.73 21.92
CA VAL A 160 -7.56 -44.45 20.53
C VAL A 160 -8.61 -45.02 19.59
N VAL A 161 -9.02 -44.24 18.59
CA VAL A 161 -10.01 -44.62 17.57
C VAL A 161 -9.52 -44.22 16.20
N ASN A 162 -9.71 -45.10 15.22
CA ASN A 162 -9.36 -44.83 13.83
C ASN A 162 -10.62 -44.58 13.00
N PHE A 163 -10.59 -43.48 12.24
CA PHE A 163 -11.61 -43.11 11.28
C PHE A 163 -11.03 -43.30 9.87
N PRO A 164 -11.51 -44.29 9.10
CA PRO A 164 -11.18 -44.37 7.69
C PRO A 164 -11.86 -43.23 6.93
N VAL A 165 -11.08 -42.43 6.22
CA VAL A 165 -11.53 -41.29 5.42
C VAL A 165 -11.15 -41.51 3.98
N THR A 166 -12.12 -41.57 3.07
CA THR A 166 -11.82 -41.62 1.64
C THR A 166 -11.93 -40.23 1.05
N VAL A 167 -10.80 -39.72 0.57
CA VAL A 167 -10.75 -38.42 -0.10
C VAL A 167 -11.34 -38.56 -1.50
N ALA A 168 -12.18 -37.60 -1.88
CA ALA A 168 -12.75 -37.53 -3.21
C ALA A 168 -11.71 -37.03 -4.21
N GLU A 169 -11.66 -37.63 -5.40
CA GLU A 169 -10.99 -37.00 -6.53
C GLU A 169 -11.71 -35.73 -6.93
N LYS A 170 -10.94 -34.70 -7.27
CA LYS A 170 -11.47 -33.54 -7.95
C LYS A 170 -12.07 -34.04 -9.26
N PRO A 171 -13.38 -33.84 -9.52
CA PRO A 171 -13.88 -34.09 -10.86
C PRO A 171 -13.08 -33.20 -11.83
N PRO A 172 -12.67 -33.73 -13.00
CA PRO A 172 -11.98 -32.91 -13.99
C PRO A 172 -12.84 -31.69 -14.29
N GLU A 173 -12.19 -30.54 -14.39
CA GLU A 173 -12.89 -29.33 -14.76
C GLU A 173 -13.52 -29.54 -16.14
N TYR A 174 -14.73 -29.00 -16.36
CA TYR A 174 -15.47 -29.24 -17.60
C TYR A 174 -14.64 -28.91 -18.85
N GLU A 175 -13.78 -27.89 -18.77
CA GLU A 175 -12.83 -27.52 -19.83
C GLU A 175 -11.87 -28.67 -20.18
N GLU A 176 -11.31 -29.36 -19.19
CA GLU A 176 -10.39 -30.49 -19.40
C GLU A 176 -11.11 -31.70 -20.02
N VAL A 177 -12.37 -31.94 -19.62
CA VAL A 177 -13.21 -32.98 -20.23
C VAL A 177 -13.48 -32.66 -21.71
N VAL A 178 -13.84 -31.41 -22.02
CA VAL A 178 -14.08 -30.94 -23.39
C VAL A 178 -12.82 -31.07 -24.26
N GLU A 179 -11.66 -30.70 -23.72
CA GLU A 179 -10.37 -30.80 -24.41
C GLU A 179 -10.03 -32.26 -24.73
N ARG A 180 -10.03 -33.14 -23.73
CA ARG A 180 -9.74 -34.57 -23.92
C ARG A 180 -10.70 -35.22 -24.93
N THR A 181 -11.98 -34.88 -24.87
CA THR A 181 -12.97 -35.46 -25.79
C THR A 181 -12.77 -34.94 -27.23
N ALA A 182 -12.37 -33.67 -27.39
CA ALA A 182 -12.01 -33.12 -28.69
C ALA A 182 -10.74 -33.77 -29.27
N GLU A 183 -9.73 -34.02 -28.44
CA GLU A 183 -8.50 -34.73 -28.84
C GLU A 183 -8.79 -36.17 -29.27
N GLN A 184 -9.61 -36.89 -28.51
CA GLN A 184 -10.03 -38.26 -28.88
C GLN A 184 -10.79 -38.29 -30.21
N ALA A 185 -11.66 -37.30 -30.46
CA ALA A 185 -12.35 -37.16 -31.74
C ALA A 185 -11.36 -36.86 -32.89
N GLU A 186 -10.30 -36.09 -32.65
CA GLU A 186 -9.24 -35.86 -33.62
C GLU A 186 -8.47 -37.15 -33.91
N GLU A 187 -8.01 -37.85 -32.87
CA GLU A 187 -7.27 -39.11 -33.00
C GLU A 187 -8.03 -40.16 -33.79
N ALA A 188 -9.33 -40.32 -33.50
CA ALA A 188 -10.20 -41.25 -34.19
C ALA A 188 -10.43 -40.90 -35.68
N SER A 189 -10.26 -39.63 -36.06
CA SER A 189 -10.54 -39.14 -37.42
C SER A 189 -9.30 -38.78 -38.22
N ARG A 190 -8.08 -39.07 -37.74
CA ARG A 190 -6.79 -38.78 -38.44
C ARG A 190 -6.66 -39.42 -39.84
N GLY A 191 -7.46 -40.44 -40.16
CA GLY A 191 -7.52 -41.07 -41.48
C GLY A 191 -8.52 -40.44 -42.45
N GLU A 192 -9.31 -39.47 -41.99
CA GLU A 192 -10.40 -38.85 -42.74
C GLU A 192 -10.11 -37.37 -43.02
N ASN A 193 -10.75 -36.80 -44.05
CA ASN A 193 -10.60 -35.38 -44.38
C ASN A 193 -11.46 -34.45 -43.50
N VAL A 194 -12.24 -35.02 -42.58
CA VAL A 194 -13.18 -34.29 -41.72
C VAL A 194 -13.12 -34.89 -40.32
N ILE A 195 -13.07 -34.02 -39.31
CA ILE A 195 -13.25 -34.38 -37.90
C ILE A 195 -14.71 -34.18 -37.50
N THR A 196 -15.33 -35.19 -36.90
CA THR A 196 -16.66 -35.10 -36.29
C THR A 196 -16.53 -34.95 -34.78
N LEU A 197 -16.86 -33.76 -34.27
CA LEU A 197 -16.88 -33.50 -32.83
C LEU A 197 -18.14 -34.10 -32.19
N PRO A 198 -18.09 -34.55 -30.92
CA PRO A 198 -19.21 -35.18 -30.25
C PRO A 198 -20.37 -34.20 -30.00
N GLU A 199 -21.60 -34.71 -30.13
CA GLU A 199 -22.83 -33.95 -29.84
C GLU A 199 -23.15 -33.93 -28.34
N GLU A 200 -22.59 -34.87 -27.56
CA GLU A 200 -22.80 -35.02 -26.13
C GLU A 200 -21.48 -35.28 -25.39
N ILE A 201 -21.28 -34.63 -24.24
CA ILE A 201 -20.16 -34.85 -23.31
C ILE A 201 -20.76 -35.09 -21.93
N ASN A 202 -20.45 -36.24 -21.30
CA ASN A 202 -21.01 -36.65 -20.00
C ASN A 202 -22.57 -36.62 -19.93
N GLY A 203 -23.26 -36.87 -21.06
CA GLY A 203 -24.71 -36.86 -21.14
C GLY A 203 -25.35 -35.48 -21.32
N GLU A 204 -24.55 -34.42 -21.43
CA GLU A 204 -25.00 -33.06 -21.75
C GLU A 204 -24.76 -32.73 -23.22
N LYS A 205 -25.72 -32.07 -23.87
CA LYS A 205 -25.59 -31.64 -25.27
C LYS A 205 -24.64 -30.45 -25.41
N VAL A 206 -23.67 -30.58 -26.30
CA VAL A 206 -22.66 -29.54 -26.57
C VAL A 206 -22.82 -28.90 -27.94
N VAL A 207 -22.54 -27.59 -28.00
CA VAL A 207 -22.54 -26.81 -29.24
C VAL A 207 -21.18 -26.17 -29.45
N TRP A 208 -20.47 -26.64 -30.47
CA TRP A 208 -19.14 -26.16 -30.81
C TRP A 208 -19.22 -24.82 -31.55
N LYS A 209 -18.46 -23.82 -31.08
CA LYS A 209 -18.37 -22.48 -31.70
C LYS A 209 -16.91 -22.08 -31.88
N THR A 210 -16.61 -21.47 -33.02
CA THR A 210 -15.27 -20.93 -33.28
C THR A 210 -15.03 -19.67 -32.45
N LYS A 211 -14.04 -19.70 -31.54
CA LYS A 211 -13.55 -18.52 -30.84
C LYS A 211 -12.58 -17.76 -31.75
N ARG A 212 -12.95 -16.57 -32.21
CA ARG A 212 -12.02 -15.68 -32.93
C ARG A 212 -10.99 -15.15 -31.93
N LYS A 213 -9.69 -15.35 -32.16
CA LYS A 213 -8.64 -14.63 -31.41
C LYS A 213 -8.90 -13.13 -31.59
N GLY A 214 -9.03 -12.42 -30.48
CA GLY A 214 -9.38 -10.99 -30.47
C GLY A 214 -8.51 -10.22 -31.45
N GLY A 215 -9.14 -9.49 -32.36
CA GLY A 215 -8.44 -8.67 -33.36
C GLY A 215 -7.53 -7.65 -32.67
N ASN A 216 -6.46 -7.28 -33.36
CA ASN A 216 -5.36 -6.43 -32.89
C ASN A 216 -5.78 -5.00 -32.52
N LEU A 217 -6.63 -4.82 -31.50
CA LEU A 217 -7.05 -3.50 -30.99
C LEU A 217 -5.85 -2.66 -30.53
N TRP A 218 -4.76 -3.32 -30.11
CA TRP A 218 -3.51 -2.66 -29.76
C TRP A 218 -2.89 -1.86 -30.92
N ALA A 219 -3.12 -2.26 -32.18
CA ALA A 219 -2.63 -1.54 -33.35
C ALA A 219 -3.34 -0.19 -33.53
N ALA A 220 -4.63 -0.11 -33.20
CA ALA A 220 -5.38 1.15 -33.21
C ALA A 220 -4.92 2.09 -32.08
N GLY A 221 -4.58 1.53 -30.91
CA GLY A 221 -3.99 2.27 -29.79
C GLY A 221 -2.63 2.88 -30.15
N LEU A 222 -1.73 2.10 -30.77
CA LEU A 222 -0.42 2.58 -31.21
C LEU A 222 -0.52 3.65 -32.30
N GLY A 223 -1.43 3.48 -33.27
CA GLY A 223 -1.66 4.48 -34.31
C GLY A 223 -2.12 5.82 -33.75
N THR A 224 -3.03 5.79 -32.78
CA THR A 224 -3.54 7.01 -32.11
C THR A 224 -2.45 7.68 -31.26
N GLY A 225 -1.66 6.90 -30.52
CA GLY A 225 -0.54 7.40 -29.73
C GLY A 225 0.55 8.08 -30.57
N ALA A 226 0.91 7.49 -31.71
CA ALA A 226 1.89 8.07 -32.64
C ALA A 226 1.40 9.39 -33.25
N ALA A 227 0.11 9.48 -33.61
CA ALA A 227 -0.49 10.71 -34.14
C ALA A 227 -0.50 11.84 -33.09
N LEU A 228 -0.86 11.53 -31.84
CA LEU A 228 -0.80 12.50 -30.74
C LEU A 228 0.64 12.93 -30.44
N PHE A 229 1.59 12.01 -30.45
CA PHE A 229 3.01 12.33 -30.24
C PHE A 229 3.56 13.24 -31.33
N TYR A 230 3.19 13.01 -32.60
CA TYR A 230 3.57 13.89 -33.70
C TYR A 230 2.93 15.29 -33.56
N TRP A 231 1.62 15.34 -33.27
CA TRP A 231 0.91 16.61 -33.07
C TRP A 231 1.54 17.44 -31.94
N PHE A 232 1.63 16.87 -30.74
CA PHE A 232 2.17 17.59 -29.57
C PHE A 232 3.67 17.83 -29.67
N GLY A 233 4.41 16.93 -30.34
CA GLY A 233 5.86 17.06 -30.52
C GLY A 233 6.24 18.28 -31.35
N THR A 234 5.48 18.57 -32.42
CA THR A 234 5.76 19.73 -33.29
C THR A 234 5.47 21.06 -32.60
N GLU A 235 4.36 21.19 -31.88
CA GLU A 235 4.04 22.39 -31.09
C GLU A 235 5.06 22.63 -29.98
N TRP A 236 5.49 21.57 -29.28
CA TRP A 236 6.47 21.67 -28.22
C TRP A 236 7.86 22.04 -28.75
N GLN A 237 8.27 21.49 -29.89
CA GLN A 237 9.53 21.85 -30.54
C GLN A 237 9.53 23.30 -31.01
N GLN A 238 8.47 23.77 -31.66
CA GLN A 238 8.38 25.16 -32.12
C GLN A 238 8.38 26.15 -30.96
N LYS A 239 7.66 25.84 -29.87
CA LYS A 239 7.67 26.66 -28.66
C LYS A 239 9.07 26.72 -28.04
N LYS A 240 9.74 25.57 -27.93
CA LYS A 240 11.10 25.47 -27.40
C LYS A 240 12.13 26.18 -28.27
N GLU A 241 12.01 26.11 -29.59
CA GLU A 241 12.88 26.86 -30.51
C GLU A 241 12.65 28.37 -30.40
N ARG A 242 11.39 28.80 -30.29
CA ARG A 242 11.05 30.22 -30.06
C ARG A 242 11.63 30.72 -28.74
N GLU A 243 11.42 29.97 -27.66
CA GLU A 243 11.97 30.29 -26.33
C GLU A 243 13.51 30.34 -26.34
N LYS A 244 14.17 29.39 -27.02
CA LYS A 244 15.63 29.41 -27.21
C LYS A 244 16.09 30.65 -27.96
N LYS A 245 15.44 31.00 -29.09
CA LYS A 245 15.79 32.20 -29.86
C LYS A 245 15.64 33.45 -29.00
N ILE A 246 14.54 33.57 -28.26
CA ILE A 246 14.29 34.69 -27.35
C ILE A 246 15.36 34.79 -26.26
N ALA A 247 15.69 33.67 -25.60
CA ALA A 247 16.69 33.66 -24.54
C ALA A 247 18.09 34.07 -25.03
N VAL A 248 18.47 33.60 -26.22
CA VAL A 248 19.76 33.94 -26.86
C VAL A 248 19.80 35.42 -27.22
N MET A 249 18.71 36.00 -27.75
CA MET A 249 18.64 37.43 -28.01
C MET A 249 18.78 38.23 -26.71
N GLU A 250 18.06 37.85 -25.66
CA GLU A 250 18.06 38.55 -24.37
C GLU A 250 19.45 38.61 -23.72
N GLU A 251 20.22 37.52 -23.81
CA GLU A 251 21.59 37.47 -23.29
C GLU A 251 22.54 38.45 -23.99
N GLU A 252 22.27 38.77 -25.25
CA GLU A 252 23.09 39.67 -26.07
C GLU A 252 22.73 41.15 -25.88
N TYR A 253 21.54 41.45 -25.33
CA TYR A 253 21.04 42.80 -25.12
C TYR A 253 22.05 43.72 -24.40
N PRO A 254 22.67 43.34 -23.26
CA PRO A 254 23.64 44.20 -22.58
C PRO A 254 24.87 44.53 -23.43
N ALA A 255 25.32 43.59 -24.26
CA ALA A 255 26.47 43.81 -25.15
C ALA A 255 26.13 44.83 -26.25
N ILE A 256 24.89 44.82 -26.76
CA ILE A 256 24.40 45.79 -27.75
C ILE A 256 24.30 47.18 -27.15
N VAL A 257 23.67 47.31 -25.97
CA VAL A 257 23.52 48.60 -25.27
C VAL A 257 24.89 49.20 -24.92
N ASN A 258 25.84 48.37 -24.47
CA ASN A 258 27.22 48.79 -24.23
C ASN A 258 27.90 49.33 -25.49
N LYS A 259 27.83 48.59 -26.61
CA LYS A 259 28.43 49.03 -27.89
C LYS A 259 27.78 50.31 -28.41
N LEU A 260 26.46 50.44 -28.31
CA LEU A 260 25.72 51.66 -28.67
C LEU A 260 26.21 52.84 -27.84
N THR A 261 26.31 52.66 -26.53
CA THR A 261 26.78 53.71 -25.61
C THR A 261 28.22 54.13 -25.92
N LEU A 262 29.11 53.18 -26.21
CA LEU A 262 30.50 53.45 -26.60
C LEU A 262 30.59 54.22 -27.94
N TYR A 263 29.82 53.83 -28.95
CA TYR A 263 29.82 54.49 -30.26
C TYR A 263 29.20 55.89 -30.21
N LEU A 264 28.10 56.05 -29.47
CA LEU A 264 27.49 57.36 -29.24
C LEU A 264 28.43 58.28 -28.43
N GLY A 265 29.10 57.75 -27.41
CA GLY A 265 30.11 58.48 -26.64
C GLY A 265 31.35 58.89 -27.44
N ALA A 266 31.68 58.13 -28.50
CA ALA A 266 32.72 58.46 -29.46
C ALA A 266 32.26 59.44 -30.57
N GLY A 267 31.01 59.92 -30.51
CA GLY A 267 30.47 60.91 -31.44
C GLY A 267 29.82 60.35 -32.71
N LEU A 268 29.60 59.03 -32.82
CA LEU A 268 28.86 58.46 -33.95
C LEU A 268 27.36 58.76 -33.81
N SER A 269 26.65 58.89 -34.93
CA SER A 269 25.18 58.99 -34.94
C SER A 269 24.51 57.66 -34.57
N ILE A 270 23.23 57.69 -34.19
CA ILE A 270 22.46 56.50 -33.82
C ILE A 270 22.40 55.51 -34.98
N GLY A 271 22.00 55.95 -36.18
CA GLY A 271 21.94 55.10 -37.37
C GLY A 271 23.29 54.43 -37.71
N ASN A 272 24.39 55.20 -37.70
CA ASN A 272 25.73 54.66 -37.98
C ASN A 272 26.22 53.70 -36.89
N SER A 273 25.94 54.01 -35.62
CA SER A 273 26.27 53.13 -34.49
C SER A 273 25.49 51.81 -34.58
N TRP A 274 24.20 51.89 -34.90
CA TRP A 274 23.32 50.74 -35.07
C TRP A 274 23.80 49.82 -36.21
N LYS A 275 24.02 50.38 -37.41
CA LYS A 275 24.52 49.65 -38.57
C LYS A 275 25.84 48.95 -38.29
N LYS A 276 26.80 49.65 -37.66
CA LYS A 276 28.12 49.10 -37.33
C LYS A 276 28.06 47.95 -36.32
N ILE A 277 27.08 47.97 -35.41
CA ILE A 277 26.84 46.87 -34.46
C ILE A 277 26.20 45.67 -35.17
N ALA A 278 25.20 45.92 -36.02
CA ALA A 278 24.51 44.88 -36.79
C ALA A 278 25.48 44.11 -37.70
N GLU A 279 26.33 44.80 -38.46
CA GLU A 279 27.30 44.18 -39.37
C GLU A 279 28.35 43.33 -38.61
N LYS A 280 28.88 43.83 -37.48
CA LYS A 280 29.88 43.10 -36.68
C LYS A 280 29.31 41.89 -35.93
N GLY A 281 28.01 41.88 -35.68
CA GLY A 281 27.30 40.83 -34.96
C GLY A 281 26.62 39.80 -35.86
N TYR A 282 26.57 40.03 -37.17
CA TYR A 282 25.87 39.17 -38.12
C TYR A 282 26.35 37.71 -38.04
N GLY A 283 25.41 36.77 -38.08
CA GLY A 283 25.67 35.33 -37.99
C GLY A 283 26.01 34.78 -36.59
N LYS A 284 26.12 35.65 -35.57
CA LYS A 284 26.40 35.21 -34.18
C LYS A 284 25.15 35.05 -33.33
N ASN A 285 24.18 35.93 -33.53
CA ASN A 285 22.94 35.94 -32.77
C ASN A 285 21.78 36.42 -33.67
N PRO A 286 20.60 35.78 -33.61
CA PRO A 286 19.43 36.20 -34.38
C PRO A 286 19.07 37.68 -34.26
N VAL A 287 19.36 38.34 -33.14
CA VAL A 287 19.07 39.78 -32.97
C VAL A 287 19.83 40.66 -33.96
N TYR A 288 21.06 40.30 -34.32
CA TYR A 288 21.87 41.11 -35.22
C TYR A 288 21.35 41.05 -36.66
N GLU A 289 20.72 39.94 -37.04
CA GLU A 289 20.03 39.80 -38.33
C GLU A 289 18.85 40.79 -38.37
N GLU A 290 18.02 40.80 -37.32
CA GLU A 290 16.91 41.76 -37.19
C GLU A 290 17.39 43.23 -37.18
N MET A 291 18.52 43.52 -36.52
CA MET A 291 19.11 44.86 -36.53
C MET A 291 19.63 45.25 -37.92
N LEU A 292 20.16 44.30 -38.68
CA LEU A 292 20.61 44.51 -40.05
C LEU A 292 19.42 44.72 -41.00
N TYR A 293 18.31 44.00 -40.81
CA TYR A 293 17.06 44.26 -41.51
C TYR A 293 16.58 45.68 -41.28
N ALA A 294 16.60 46.18 -40.03
CA ALA A 294 16.25 47.56 -39.75
C ALA A 294 17.20 48.57 -40.43
N SER A 295 18.50 48.26 -40.48
CA SER A 295 19.48 49.09 -41.20
C SER A 295 19.19 49.15 -42.70
N ARG A 296 18.78 48.02 -43.30
CA ARG A 296 18.39 47.94 -44.72
C ARG A 296 17.06 48.66 -44.99
N GLU A 297 16.11 48.65 -44.06
CA GLU A 297 14.89 49.45 -44.16
C GLU A 297 15.23 50.94 -44.23
N ILE A 298 16.17 51.40 -43.40
CA ILE A 298 16.65 52.79 -43.38
C ILE A 298 17.32 53.15 -44.71
N GLU A 299 18.21 52.29 -45.22
CA GLU A 299 18.84 52.47 -46.53
C GLU A 299 17.83 52.46 -47.69
N GLY A 300 16.74 51.70 -47.53
CA GLY A 300 15.60 51.64 -48.44
C GLY A 300 14.64 52.83 -48.37
N GLY A 301 14.95 53.86 -47.56
CA GLY A 301 14.19 55.11 -47.48
C GLY A 301 13.14 55.16 -46.37
N VAL A 302 13.04 54.15 -45.50
CA VAL A 302 12.21 54.22 -44.30
C VAL A 302 12.87 55.14 -43.27
N SER A 303 12.10 56.01 -42.62
CA SER A 303 12.65 56.87 -41.56
C SER A 303 13.25 56.05 -40.41
N GLU A 304 14.36 56.51 -39.81
CA GLU A 304 15.02 55.81 -38.70
C GLU A 304 14.06 55.51 -37.53
N ALA A 305 13.17 56.44 -37.20
CA ALA A 305 12.14 56.28 -36.17
C ALA A 305 11.21 55.09 -36.47
N ALA A 306 10.71 54.98 -37.71
CA ALA A 306 9.82 53.90 -38.12
C ALA A 306 10.56 52.55 -38.22
N ALA A 307 11.81 52.54 -38.67
CA ALA A 307 12.61 51.33 -38.74
C ALA A 307 12.92 50.75 -37.35
N PHE A 308 13.22 51.60 -36.36
CA PHE A 308 13.40 51.15 -34.97
C PHE A 308 12.10 50.65 -34.34
N GLU A 309 10.96 51.28 -34.63
CA GLU A 309 9.65 50.79 -34.16
C GLU A 309 9.31 49.42 -34.77
N ASN A 310 9.54 49.24 -36.08
CA ASN A 310 9.35 47.97 -36.77
C ASN A 310 10.25 46.88 -36.18
N PHE A 311 11.53 47.18 -35.92
CA PHE A 311 12.43 46.27 -35.23
C PHE A 311 11.91 45.88 -33.84
N GLY A 312 11.45 46.84 -33.04
CA GLY A 312 10.86 46.59 -31.72
C GLY A 312 9.65 45.64 -31.79
N LYS A 313 8.78 45.81 -32.80
CA LYS A 313 7.63 44.93 -33.05
C LYS A 313 8.04 43.53 -33.50
N ARG A 314 9.07 43.39 -34.35
CA ARG A 314 9.57 42.09 -34.83
C ARG A 314 10.25 41.28 -33.73
N VAL A 315 11.10 41.92 -32.93
CA VAL A 315 11.79 41.25 -31.82
C VAL A 315 10.84 40.96 -30.67
N GLY A 316 9.90 41.87 -30.38
CA GLY A 316 8.81 41.67 -29.43
C GLY A 316 9.23 41.51 -27.96
N GLN A 317 10.52 41.66 -27.65
CA GLN A 317 11.07 41.53 -26.31
C GLN A 317 11.04 42.87 -25.56
N LYS A 318 10.68 42.82 -24.28
CA LYS A 318 10.46 44.00 -23.43
C LYS A 318 11.66 44.97 -23.45
N HIS A 319 12.88 44.46 -23.33
CA HIS A 319 14.10 45.27 -23.31
C HIS A 319 14.38 45.94 -24.65
N TYR A 320 14.19 45.23 -25.77
CA TYR A 320 14.37 45.78 -27.12
C TYR A 320 13.29 46.78 -27.52
N VAL A 321 12.03 46.56 -27.09
CA VAL A 321 10.94 47.53 -27.28
C VAL A 321 11.22 48.81 -26.49
N LYS A 322 11.71 48.70 -25.25
CA LYS A 322 12.13 49.86 -24.45
C LYS A 322 13.30 50.60 -25.12
N LEU A 323 14.33 49.88 -25.59
CA LEU A 323 15.48 50.48 -26.29
C LEU A 323 15.04 51.26 -27.53
N THR A 324 14.21 50.66 -28.39
CA THR A 324 13.75 51.31 -29.63
C THR A 324 12.89 52.53 -29.35
N ALA A 325 12.04 52.51 -28.32
CA ALA A 325 11.30 53.69 -27.87
C ALA A 325 12.24 54.82 -27.43
N LEU A 326 13.32 54.50 -26.70
CA LEU A 326 14.33 55.48 -26.29
C LEU A 326 15.09 56.06 -27.50
N LEU A 327 15.46 55.22 -28.47
CA LEU A 327 16.11 55.65 -29.71
C LEU A 327 15.19 56.55 -30.54
N THR A 328 13.92 56.19 -30.69
CA THR A 328 12.95 57.01 -31.43
C THR A 328 12.71 58.36 -30.74
N GLN A 329 12.68 58.40 -29.41
CA GLN A 329 12.55 59.64 -28.65
C GLN A 329 13.77 60.56 -28.78
N SER A 330 14.97 59.99 -28.84
CA SER A 330 16.21 60.77 -28.93
C SER A 330 16.43 61.37 -30.31
N LEU A 331 15.95 60.72 -31.37
CA LEU A 331 15.91 61.28 -32.72
C LEU A 331 15.09 62.57 -32.79
N GLN A 332 14.09 62.74 -31.93
CA GLN A 332 13.25 63.94 -31.87
C GLN A 332 13.75 65.02 -30.90
N LYS A 333 14.41 64.64 -29.80
CA LYS A 333 14.73 65.53 -28.66
C LYS A 333 16.23 65.73 -28.39
N GLY A 334 17.11 65.10 -29.17
CA GLY A 334 18.57 65.22 -29.04
C GLY A 334 19.23 64.09 -28.25
N ASN A 335 20.54 63.89 -28.48
CA ASN A 335 21.27 62.68 -28.12
C ASN A 335 21.79 62.64 -26.67
N THR A 336 21.87 63.79 -25.98
CA THR A 336 22.50 63.94 -24.65
C THR A 336 21.72 63.21 -23.55
N GLN A 337 20.39 63.27 -23.59
CA GLN A 337 19.52 62.60 -22.62
C GLN A 337 19.49 61.09 -22.83
N LEU A 338 19.54 60.64 -24.10
CA LEU A 338 19.64 59.23 -24.44
C LEU A 338 20.95 58.63 -23.89
N PHE A 339 22.07 59.32 -24.10
CA PHE A 339 23.37 58.84 -23.63
C PHE A 339 23.39 58.59 -22.12
N ASN A 340 22.86 59.52 -21.32
CA ASN A 340 22.76 59.36 -19.86
C ASN A 340 21.84 58.20 -19.46
N THR A 341 20.72 58.02 -20.17
CA THR A 341 19.76 56.93 -19.91
C THR A 341 20.35 55.56 -20.25
N LEU A 342 21.03 55.43 -21.40
CA LEU A 342 21.71 54.20 -21.79
C LEU A 342 22.86 53.85 -20.84
N ARG A 343 23.61 54.85 -20.35
CA ARG A 343 24.67 54.64 -19.36
C ARG A 343 24.14 54.11 -18.03
N GLN A 344 22.98 54.59 -17.57
CA GLN A 344 22.30 54.05 -16.40
C GLN A 344 21.81 52.61 -16.64
N GLU A 345 21.25 52.33 -17.81
CA GLU A 345 20.81 50.97 -18.18
C GLU A 345 21.99 49.98 -18.22
N VAL A 346 23.16 50.39 -18.74
CA VAL A 346 24.39 49.57 -18.74
C VAL A 346 24.79 49.15 -17.32
N THR A 347 24.81 50.11 -16.38
CA THR A 347 25.18 49.83 -14.98
C THR A 347 24.19 48.85 -14.35
N ALA A 348 22.89 49.07 -14.57
CA ALA A 348 21.84 48.17 -14.07
C ALA A 348 21.96 46.75 -14.65
N LEU A 349 22.18 46.61 -15.96
CA LEU A 349 22.35 45.31 -16.62
C LEU A 349 23.61 44.56 -16.13
N SER A 350 24.68 45.29 -15.80
CA SER A 350 25.92 44.69 -15.25
C SER A 350 25.70 44.14 -13.84
N GLU A 351 24.97 44.88 -13.00
CA GLU A 351 24.57 44.43 -11.66
C GLU A 351 23.64 43.22 -11.73
N GLU A 352 22.63 43.28 -12.60
CA GLU A 352 21.68 42.18 -12.83
C GLU A 352 22.37 40.92 -13.33
N ARG A 353 23.30 41.03 -14.28
CA ARG A 353 24.11 39.90 -14.78
C ARG A 353 24.91 39.24 -13.67
N SER A 354 25.48 40.05 -12.77
CA SER A 354 26.26 39.56 -11.63
C SER A 354 25.38 38.80 -10.63
N ALA A 355 24.17 39.30 -10.36
CA ALA A 355 23.19 38.63 -9.51
C ALA A 355 22.62 37.36 -10.16
N ALA A 356 22.31 37.38 -11.46
CA ALA A 356 21.80 36.23 -12.20
C ALA A 356 22.82 35.10 -12.30
N SER A 357 24.11 35.43 -12.48
CA SER A 357 25.21 34.44 -12.45
C SER A 357 25.28 33.72 -11.09
N ARG A 358 25.11 34.46 -9.99
CA ARG A 358 25.06 33.87 -8.64
C ARG A 358 23.85 32.94 -8.46
N ARG A 359 22.66 33.38 -8.88
CA ARG A 359 21.42 32.58 -8.80
C ARG A 359 21.49 31.29 -9.62
N LYS A 360 21.99 31.34 -10.85
CA LYS A 360 22.17 30.13 -11.69
C LYS A 360 23.16 29.14 -11.05
N GLY A 361 24.16 29.63 -10.31
CA GLY A 361 25.07 28.79 -9.51
C GLY A 361 24.37 28.10 -8.34
N GLU A 362 23.47 28.80 -7.66
CA GLU A 362 22.65 28.25 -6.57
C GLU A 362 21.63 27.23 -7.10
N GLU A 363 20.89 27.56 -8.16
CA GLU A 363 19.90 26.67 -8.79
C GLU A 363 20.52 25.40 -9.38
N ALA A 364 21.73 25.47 -9.94
CA ALA A 364 22.46 24.30 -10.41
C ALA A 364 22.78 23.33 -9.26
N SER A 365 23.07 23.85 -8.07
CA SER A 365 23.35 23.04 -6.88
C SER A 365 22.08 22.33 -6.39
N THR A 366 20.92 23.00 -6.41
CA THR A 366 19.64 22.38 -6.02
C THR A 366 19.15 21.36 -7.05
N ARG A 367 19.38 21.58 -8.35
CA ARG A 367 18.95 20.65 -9.40
C ARG A 367 19.67 19.30 -9.35
N LEU A 368 20.87 19.26 -8.76
CA LEU A 368 21.63 18.02 -8.51
C LEU A 368 21.07 17.18 -7.35
N LEU A 369 20.21 17.74 -6.49
CA LEU A 369 19.59 17.00 -5.39
C LEU A 369 18.50 16.03 -5.87
N PHE A 370 17.81 16.34 -6.97
CA PHE A 370 16.74 15.50 -7.49
C PHE A 370 17.21 14.09 -7.91
N PRO A 371 18.29 13.92 -8.71
CA PRO A 371 18.88 12.62 -8.98
C PRO A 371 19.26 11.84 -7.72
N MET A 372 19.79 12.52 -6.70
CA MET A 372 20.19 11.88 -5.44
C MET A 372 18.99 11.32 -4.67
N MET A 373 17.88 12.07 -4.60
CA MET A 373 16.64 11.59 -3.96
C MET A 373 16.05 10.38 -4.69
N LEU A 374 16.10 10.37 -6.03
CA LEU A 374 15.58 9.26 -6.84
C LEU A 374 16.41 7.98 -6.65
N MET A 375 17.73 8.11 -6.59
CA MET A 375 18.63 7.00 -6.26
C MET A 375 18.33 6.41 -4.87
N LEU A 376 18.11 7.26 -3.87
CA LEU A 376 17.76 6.83 -2.50
C LEU A 376 16.40 6.11 -2.44
N ALA A 377 15.39 6.60 -3.16
CA ALA A 377 14.09 5.94 -3.23
C ALA A 377 14.19 4.56 -3.90
N MET A 378 14.97 4.45 -4.98
CA MET A 378 15.20 3.19 -5.69
C MET A 378 15.91 2.15 -4.79
N THR A 379 16.92 2.57 -4.03
CA THR A 379 17.60 1.67 -3.08
C THR A 379 16.69 1.23 -1.95
N MET A 380 15.81 2.11 -1.46
CA MET A 380 14.80 1.76 -0.45
C MET A 380 13.84 0.67 -0.95
N VAL A 381 13.34 0.79 -2.18
CA VAL A 381 12.48 -0.24 -2.81
C VAL A 381 13.22 -1.56 -2.98
N LEU A 382 14.49 -1.52 -3.40
CA LEU A 382 15.31 -2.71 -3.60
C LEU A 382 15.51 -3.52 -2.31
N ILE A 383 15.66 -2.85 -1.16
CA ILE A 383 15.79 -3.50 0.15
C ILE A 383 14.44 -3.99 0.66
N MET A 384 13.38 -3.21 0.44
CA MET A 384 12.05 -3.47 1.00
C MET A 384 11.31 -4.59 0.27
N TYR A 385 11.47 -4.70 -1.05
CA TYR A 385 10.81 -5.73 -1.87
C TYR A 385 11.12 -7.18 -1.42
N PRO A 386 12.39 -7.60 -1.23
CA PRO A 386 12.69 -8.95 -0.74
C PRO A 386 12.28 -9.13 0.73
N ALA A 387 12.29 -8.06 1.55
CA ALA A 387 11.85 -8.15 2.95
C ALA A 387 10.35 -8.46 3.07
N PHE A 388 9.51 -7.94 2.17
CA PHE A 388 8.08 -8.26 2.10
C PHE A 388 7.79 -9.64 1.51
N LEU A 389 8.71 -10.23 0.73
CA LEU A 389 8.57 -11.60 0.23
C LEU A 389 9.15 -12.65 1.21
N ALA A 390 9.90 -12.20 2.22
CA ALA A 390 10.52 -13.05 3.24
C ALA A 390 9.66 -13.18 4.52
N PHE A 391 8.54 -12.47 4.58
CA PHE A 391 7.43 -12.65 5.52
C PHE A 391 6.22 -13.17 4.74
#